data_AF-A0AAU2EYQ8-F1
#
_entry.id   AF-A0AAU2EYQ8-F1
#
_cell.length_a   1.000
_cell.length_b   1.000
_cell.length_c   1.000
_cell.angle_alpha   90.00
_cell.angle_beta   90.00
_cell.angle_gamma   90.00
#
_symmetry.space_group_name_H-M   'P 1'
#
loop_
_entity.id
_entity.type
_entity.pdbx_description
1 polymer ?
#
loop_
_entity_poly.entity_id
_entity_poly.type
_entity_poly.pdbx_seq_one_letter_code
_entity_poly.pdbx_strand_id
1 'polypeptide(L)'
;MASHHSARPHDHARALAQRVRAMREARGWSRERLSKEAGIAVGTLARLESEGAIQPGFFTVGAVAEALEVSLDELFQETKVAPGLWSAGYEGRDIDSFVSSLLDSRIDVVADVRLTPISRKKGFSKTRLGQALAEAGIEYTHLRGLGNPKDNRAPFWEGRLDVGRARFRGVLRSEEAQTDLERLAEHARQSRVAVLCFEKDESRCHRQVVLETVRKRAAVPVIPLA
;
A
#
# COMPACT_ATOMS: atom_id res chain seq x y z
N MET A 1 7.36 -18.07 -3.37
CA MET A 1 8.56 -17.28 -3.04
C MET A 1 8.09 -15.86 -2.77
N ALA A 2 7.95 -15.48 -1.50
CA ALA A 2 7.50 -14.14 -1.14
C ALA A 2 8.57 -13.14 -1.60
N SER A 3 8.25 -12.29 -2.56
CA SER A 3 9.13 -11.19 -2.94
C SER A 3 9.18 -10.23 -1.76
N HIS A 4 10.30 -10.21 -1.03
CA HIS A 4 10.61 -9.09 -0.16
C HIS A 4 10.66 -7.84 -1.04
N HIS A 5 9.61 -7.00 -0.97
CA HIS A 5 9.66 -5.62 -1.45
C HIS A 5 10.75 -4.94 -0.61
N SER A 6 11.98 -4.88 -1.12
CA SER A 6 13.02 -4.10 -0.48
C SER A 6 12.62 -2.64 -0.61
N ALA A 7 12.27 -1.97 0.48
CA ALA A 7 12.02 -0.55 0.41
C ALA A 7 13.25 0.19 -0.11
N ARG A 8 13.04 1.37 -0.69
CA ARG A 8 14.12 2.17 -1.27
C ARG A 8 15.17 2.45 -0.16
N PRO A 9 16.47 2.47 -0.46
CA PRO A 9 17.52 2.62 0.55
C PRO A 9 17.37 3.84 1.49
N HIS A 10 16.77 4.93 1.00
CA HIS A 10 16.46 6.11 1.81
C HIS A 10 15.27 5.92 2.74
N ASP A 11 14.28 5.11 2.36
CA ASP A 11 13.12 4.79 3.19
C ASP A 11 13.54 3.92 4.40
N HIS A 12 14.48 2.98 4.20
CA HIS A 12 15.07 2.20 5.29
C HIS A 12 15.84 3.06 6.30
N ALA A 13 16.68 4.00 5.84
CA ALA A 13 17.46 4.85 6.75
C ALA A 13 16.57 5.76 7.59
N ARG A 14 15.52 6.33 6.99
CA ARG A 14 14.52 7.14 7.71
C ARG A 14 13.71 6.30 8.70
N ALA A 15 13.30 5.09 8.30
CA ALA A 15 12.56 4.18 9.19
C ALA A 15 13.41 3.72 10.38
N LEU A 16 14.69 3.40 10.15
CA LEU A 16 15.66 3.08 11.20
C LEU A 16 15.84 4.25 12.17
N ALA A 17 16.04 5.47 11.64
CA ALA A 17 16.20 6.69 12.43
C ALA A 17 15.01 6.95 13.36
N GLN A 18 13.79 6.82 12.83
CA GLN A 18 12.55 6.97 13.60
C GLN A 18 12.42 5.89 14.67
N ARG A 19 12.82 4.65 14.37
CA ARG A 19 12.70 3.52 15.29
C ARG A 19 13.67 3.60 16.45
N VAL A 20 14.94 3.90 16.18
CA VAL A 20 15.95 4.15 17.22
C VAL A 20 15.48 5.26 18.16
N ARG A 21 14.99 6.38 17.59
CA ARG A 21 14.43 7.50 18.37
C ARG A 21 13.26 7.04 19.24
N ALA A 22 12.28 6.37 18.66
CA ALA A 22 11.08 5.91 19.36
C ALA A 22 11.42 4.91 20.49
N MET A 23 12.29 3.94 20.23
CA MET A 23 12.72 2.95 21.23
C MET A 23 13.49 3.58 22.38
N ARG A 24 14.32 4.60 22.10
CA ARG A 24 15.02 5.40 23.10
C ARG A 24 14.05 6.21 23.95
N GLU A 25 13.11 6.92 23.32
CA GLU A 25 12.12 7.76 23.99
C GLU A 25 11.14 6.94 24.84
N ALA A 26 10.72 5.76 24.36
CA ALA A 26 9.88 4.83 25.13
C ALA A 26 10.54 4.34 26.42
N ARG A 27 11.88 4.31 26.48
CA ARG A 27 12.67 4.01 27.69
C ARG A 27 12.94 5.24 28.56
N GLY A 28 12.49 6.43 28.14
CA GLY A 28 12.80 7.69 28.81
C GLY A 28 14.27 8.10 28.69
N TRP A 29 15.01 7.57 27.71
CA TRP A 29 16.44 7.82 27.58
C TRP A 29 16.73 9.09 26.78
N SER A 30 17.70 9.88 27.23
CA SER A 30 18.29 10.95 26.44
C SER A 30 19.25 10.40 25.38
N ARG A 31 19.64 11.23 24.39
CA ARG A 31 20.64 10.83 23.39
C ARG A 31 21.99 10.55 24.04
N GLU A 32 22.36 11.31 25.05
CA GLU A 32 23.58 11.13 25.83
C GLU A 32 23.57 9.77 26.53
N ARG A 33 22.41 9.38 27.10
CA ARG A 33 22.23 8.07 27.73
C ARG A 33 22.44 6.93 26.74
N LEU A 34 21.73 6.93 25.61
CA LEU A 34 21.87 5.86 24.61
C LEU A 34 23.27 5.84 24.00
N SER A 35 23.87 7.01 23.76
CA SER A 35 25.23 7.09 23.21
C SER A 35 26.27 6.49 24.16
N LYS A 36 26.10 6.71 25.47
CA LYS A 36 26.94 6.09 26.51
C LYS A 36 26.79 4.57 26.53
N GLU A 37 25.57 4.06 26.51
CA GLU A 37 25.31 2.61 26.52
C GLU A 37 25.78 1.93 25.23
N ALA A 38 25.61 2.57 24.07
CA ALA A 38 26.06 2.04 22.78
C ALA A 38 27.55 2.26 22.51
N GLY A 39 28.30 2.95 23.38
CA GLY A 39 29.71 3.24 23.17
C GLY A 39 30.00 4.08 21.91
N ILE A 40 29.07 4.95 21.50
CA ILE A 40 29.21 5.81 20.31
C ILE A 40 29.17 7.30 20.68
N ALA A 41 29.75 8.14 19.82
CA ALA A 41 29.68 9.59 20.00
C ALA A 41 28.23 10.09 19.91
N VAL A 42 27.85 11.04 20.79
CA VAL A 42 26.51 11.66 20.80
C VAL A 42 26.15 12.27 19.45
N GLY A 43 27.12 12.88 18.76
CA GLY A 43 26.94 13.40 17.41
C GLY A 43 26.70 12.33 16.35
N THR A 44 27.17 11.09 16.56
CA THR A 44 26.86 9.95 15.69
C THR A 44 25.43 9.50 15.88
N LEU A 45 24.97 9.38 17.13
CA LEU A 45 23.56 9.06 17.41
C LEU A 45 22.61 10.15 16.90
N ALA A 46 22.95 11.42 17.11
CA ALA A 46 22.15 12.53 16.60
C ALA A 46 21.99 12.49 15.08
N ARG A 47 23.07 12.21 14.35
CA ARG A 47 23.05 12.04 12.89
C ARG A 47 22.26 10.81 12.47
N LEU A 48 22.38 9.68 13.19
CA LEU A 48 21.60 8.48 12.92
C LEU A 48 20.10 8.75 13.07
N GLU A 49 19.68 9.45 14.11
CA GLU A 49 18.28 9.81 14.34
C GLU A 49 17.76 10.93 13.42
N SER A 50 18.62 11.55 12.60
CA SER A 50 18.25 12.64 11.69
C SER A 50 17.73 12.05 10.37
N GLU A 51 16.40 11.92 10.24
CA GLU A 51 15.59 11.61 9.05
C GLU A 51 16.29 11.01 7.81
N GLY A 52 17.13 9.98 7.99
CA GLY A 52 17.82 9.30 6.89
C GLY A 52 18.96 10.09 6.21
N ALA A 53 19.52 11.11 6.87
CA ALA A 53 20.60 11.94 6.31
C ALA A 53 21.92 11.17 6.07
N ILE A 54 22.12 10.04 6.76
CA ILE A 54 23.34 9.22 6.68
C ILE A 54 22.97 7.74 6.74
N GLN A 55 23.63 6.92 5.93
CA GLN A 55 23.62 5.45 6.09
C GLN A 55 24.57 5.08 7.25
N PRO A 56 24.06 4.62 8.39
CA PRO A 56 24.91 4.23 9.51
C PRO A 56 25.76 3.01 9.15
N GLY A 57 27.00 2.97 9.64
CA GLY A 57 27.85 1.80 9.49
C GLY A 57 27.28 0.60 10.25
N PHE A 58 27.54 -0.61 9.75
CA PHE A 58 27.05 -1.86 10.33
C PHE A 58 27.32 -1.98 11.85
N PHE A 59 28.55 -1.67 12.27
CA PHE A 59 28.94 -1.70 13.69
C PHE A 59 28.17 -0.69 14.55
N THR A 60 27.84 0.49 14.00
CA THR A 60 27.04 1.49 14.72
C THR A 60 25.62 1.00 14.95
N VAL A 61 25.02 0.36 13.94
CA VAL A 61 23.67 -0.20 14.08
C VAL A 61 23.67 -1.36 15.09
N GLY A 62 24.66 -2.25 15.03
CA GLY A 62 24.82 -3.34 16.00
C GLY A 62 24.96 -2.84 17.43
N ALA A 63 25.81 -1.85 17.67
CA ALA A 63 26.00 -1.27 19.00
C ALA A 63 24.73 -0.60 19.55
N VAL A 64 23.95 0.06 18.69
CA VAL A 64 22.66 0.65 19.08
C VAL A 64 21.61 -0.43 19.37
N ALA A 65 21.56 -1.51 18.58
CA ALA A 65 20.66 -2.64 18.82
C ALA A 65 20.95 -3.31 20.17
N GLU A 66 22.24 -3.59 20.43
CA GLU A 66 22.72 -4.16 21.70
C GLU A 66 22.36 -3.27 22.89
N ALA A 67 22.65 -1.96 22.80
CA ALA A 67 22.34 -1.01 23.87
C ALA A 67 20.84 -0.82 24.12
N LEU A 68 20.01 -1.01 23.11
CA LEU A 68 18.54 -0.97 23.24
C LEU A 68 17.96 -2.32 23.68
N GLU A 69 18.78 -3.37 23.80
CA GLU A 69 18.34 -4.75 24.09
C GLU A 69 17.28 -5.24 23.09
N VAL A 70 17.49 -4.96 21.79
CA VAL A 70 16.62 -5.42 20.70
C VAL A 70 17.44 -6.19 19.67
N SER A 71 16.80 -7.12 18.98
CA SER A 71 17.40 -7.78 17.82
C SER A 71 17.58 -6.81 16.65
N LEU A 72 18.52 -7.12 15.75
CA LEU A 72 18.64 -6.38 14.49
C LEU A 72 17.34 -6.48 13.69
N ASP A 73 16.66 -7.62 13.71
CA ASP A 73 15.36 -7.80 13.06
C ASP A 73 14.32 -6.83 13.62
N GLU A 74 14.20 -6.64 14.94
CA GLU A 74 13.28 -5.66 15.53
C GLU A 74 13.67 -4.22 15.20
N LEU A 75 14.96 -3.94 15.07
CA LEU A 75 15.48 -2.62 14.72
C LEU A 75 15.22 -2.24 13.27
N PHE A 76 15.24 -3.23 12.38
CA PHE A 76 14.97 -3.09 10.94
C PHE A 76 13.55 -3.48 10.53
N GLN A 77 12.75 -4.04 11.43
CA GLN A 77 11.36 -4.38 11.18
C GLN A 77 10.64 -3.10 10.76
N GLU A 78 10.19 -3.05 9.51
CA GLU A 78 9.29 -2.00 9.09
C GLU A 78 8.09 -1.97 10.04
N THR A 79 7.62 -0.77 10.39
CA THR A 79 6.37 -0.65 11.12
C THR A 79 5.32 -1.26 10.21
N LYS A 80 4.88 -2.49 10.50
CA LYS A 80 3.86 -3.19 9.72
C LYS A 80 2.64 -2.28 9.67
N VAL A 81 2.49 -1.59 8.54
CA VAL A 81 1.34 -0.73 8.37
C VAL A 81 0.16 -1.66 8.17
N ALA A 82 -0.92 -1.42 8.92
CA ALA A 82 -2.05 -2.34 8.93
C ALA A 82 -2.52 -2.61 7.50
N PRO A 83 -2.66 -3.89 7.12
CA PRO A 83 -3.07 -4.27 5.77
C PRO A 83 -4.53 -3.92 5.54
N GLY A 84 -4.95 -3.87 4.28
CA GLY A 84 -6.34 -3.60 3.94
C GLY A 84 -6.54 -3.07 2.53
N LEU A 85 -7.74 -2.55 2.30
CA LEU A 85 -8.17 -2.10 0.99
C LEU A 85 -8.31 -0.58 0.95
N TRP A 86 -7.87 0.01 -0.16
CA TRP A 86 -8.10 1.40 -0.50
C TRP A 86 -9.00 1.49 -1.73
N SER A 87 -10.07 2.27 -1.64
CA SER A 87 -10.93 2.58 -2.77
C SER A 87 -10.26 3.62 -3.66
N ALA A 88 -9.83 3.24 -4.86
CA ALA A 88 -9.03 4.10 -5.74
C ALA A 88 -9.74 4.36 -7.08
N GLY A 89 -10.24 5.59 -7.25
CA GLY A 89 -10.83 6.10 -8.49
C GLY A 89 -9.96 7.18 -9.12
N TYR A 90 -9.63 7.03 -10.40
CA TYR A 90 -8.73 7.98 -11.08
C TYR A 90 -9.44 9.05 -11.91
N GLU A 91 -10.77 9.06 -11.96
CA GLU A 91 -11.53 10.18 -12.51
C GLU A 91 -11.12 11.50 -11.81
N GLY A 92 -10.97 12.57 -12.60
CA GLY A 92 -10.47 13.86 -12.10
C GLY A 92 -8.96 13.94 -11.80
N ARG A 93 -8.23 12.84 -11.54
CA ARG A 93 -6.78 12.82 -11.24
C ARG A 93 -5.84 12.60 -12.42
N ASP A 94 -4.80 13.41 -12.59
CA ASP A 94 -3.67 13.06 -13.47
C ASP A 94 -2.82 11.92 -12.86
N ILE A 95 -1.85 11.40 -13.61
CA ILE A 95 -1.06 10.24 -13.19
C ILE A 95 -0.14 10.56 -12.02
N ASP A 96 0.44 11.76 -11.99
CA ASP A 96 1.42 12.15 -10.97
C ASP A 96 0.71 12.35 -9.63
N SER A 97 -0.40 13.09 -9.61
CA SER A 97 -1.21 13.26 -8.39
C SER A 97 -1.80 11.95 -7.87
N PHE A 98 -2.16 11.03 -8.78
CA PHE A 98 -2.62 9.70 -8.39
C PHE A 98 -1.51 8.87 -7.73
N VAL A 99 -0.33 8.81 -8.34
CA VAL A 99 0.82 8.07 -7.79
C VAL A 99 1.26 8.67 -6.45
N SER A 100 1.31 10.01 -6.31
CA SER A 100 1.56 10.66 -5.02
C SER A 100 0.57 10.22 -3.93
N SER A 101 -0.73 10.17 -4.25
CA SER A 101 -1.76 9.73 -3.28
C SER A 101 -1.55 8.29 -2.81
N LEU A 102 -1.09 7.41 -3.71
CA LEU A 102 -0.74 6.02 -3.38
C LEU A 102 0.48 5.95 -2.45
N LEU A 103 1.52 6.73 -2.72
CA LEU A 103 2.72 6.80 -1.89
C LEU A 103 2.43 7.35 -0.50
N ASP A 104 1.62 8.41 -0.40
CA ASP A 104 1.21 9.01 0.88
C ASP A 104 0.40 8.01 1.72
N SER A 105 -0.40 7.18 1.05
CA SER A 105 -1.17 6.09 1.67
C SER A 105 -0.35 4.82 1.88
N ARG A 106 0.93 4.79 1.47
CA ARG A 106 1.84 3.64 1.52
C ARG A 106 1.21 2.39 0.90
N ILE A 107 0.63 2.53 -0.28
CA ILE A 107 0.06 1.42 -1.03
C ILE A 107 1.19 0.54 -1.56
N ASP A 108 1.10 -0.76 -1.30
CA ASP A 108 2.05 -1.75 -1.78
C ASP A 108 1.63 -2.31 -3.14
N VAL A 109 0.32 -2.47 -3.35
CA VAL A 109 -0.24 -3.12 -4.55
C VAL A 109 -1.41 -2.31 -5.11
N VAL A 110 -1.43 -2.10 -6.42
CA VAL A 110 -2.61 -1.64 -7.16
C VAL A 110 -3.27 -2.84 -7.85
N ALA A 111 -4.49 -3.15 -7.41
CA ALA A 111 -5.35 -4.15 -8.03
C ALA A 111 -6.30 -3.48 -9.02
N ASP A 112 -5.99 -3.57 -10.31
CA ASP A 112 -6.84 -3.06 -11.39
C ASP A 112 -8.03 -3.98 -11.62
N VAL A 113 -9.23 -3.49 -11.30
CA VAL A 113 -10.50 -4.22 -11.48
C VAL A 113 -11.28 -3.73 -12.70
N ARG A 114 -10.59 -3.15 -13.70
CA ARG A 114 -11.21 -2.83 -15.00
C ARG A 114 -11.26 -4.09 -15.85
N LEU A 115 -12.40 -4.33 -16.50
CA LEU A 115 -12.53 -5.43 -17.47
C LEU A 115 -11.49 -5.33 -18.60
N THR A 116 -11.25 -4.10 -19.06
CA THR A 116 -10.22 -3.80 -20.05
C THR A 116 -9.48 -2.55 -19.58
N PRO A 117 -8.19 -2.64 -19.22
CA PRO A 117 -7.41 -1.54 -18.64
C PRO A 117 -6.89 -0.58 -19.71
N ILE A 118 -7.80 -0.12 -20.56
CA ILE A 118 -7.59 0.94 -21.54
C ILE A 118 -8.17 2.25 -20.99
N SER A 119 -7.48 3.36 -21.23
CA SER A 119 -7.92 4.67 -20.76
C SER A 119 -7.56 5.75 -21.78
N ARG A 120 -8.49 6.68 -22.01
CA ARG A 120 -8.21 7.92 -22.75
C ARG A 120 -7.46 8.94 -21.91
N LYS A 121 -7.47 8.78 -20.57
CA LYS A 121 -6.73 9.65 -19.66
C LYS A 121 -5.25 9.31 -19.73
N LYS A 122 -4.42 10.31 -20.03
CA LYS A 122 -2.96 10.17 -20.11
C LYS A 122 -2.41 9.50 -18.85
N GLY A 123 -1.54 8.51 -19.03
CA GLY A 123 -0.92 7.74 -17.94
C GLY A 123 -1.72 6.52 -17.45
N PHE A 124 -3.03 6.43 -17.68
CA PHE A 124 -3.87 5.36 -17.09
C PHE A 124 -4.13 4.15 -17.99
N SER A 125 -3.45 4.04 -19.14
CA SER A 125 -3.39 2.78 -19.90
C SER A 125 -2.56 1.74 -19.14
N LYS A 126 -2.91 0.45 -19.18
CA LYS A 126 -2.18 -0.64 -18.50
C LYS A 126 -0.66 -0.49 -18.51
N THR A 127 -0.06 -0.31 -19.69
CA THR A 127 1.39 -0.20 -19.83
C THR A 127 1.97 1.01 -19.10
N ARG A 128 1.44 2.21 -19.37
CA ARG A 128 1.93 3.45 -18.75
C ARG A 128 1.69 3.50 -17.24
N LEU A 129 0.54 3.01 -16.78
CA LEU A 129 0.23 2.93 -15.37
C LEU A 129 1.17 1.94 -14.68
N GLY A 130 1.38 0.76 -15.26
CA GLY A 130 2.32 -0.23 -14.74
C GLY A 130 3.75 0.31 -14.65
N GLN A 131 4.19 1.10 -15.64
CA GLN A 131 5.51 1.76 -15.60
C GLN A 131 5.61 2.78 -14.46
N ALA A 132 4.65 3.69 -14.35
CA ALA A 132 4.66 4.72 -13.29
C ALA A 132 4.59 4.10 -11.89
N LEU A 133 3.83 3.02 -11.70
CA LEU A 133 3.76 2.29 -10.43
C LEU A 133 5.07 1.55 -10.12
N ALA A 134 5.68 0.90 -11.12
CA ALA A 134 6.96 0.23 -10.94
C ALA A 134 8.08 1.20 -10.55
N GLU A 135 8.14 2.38 -11.17
CA GLU A 135 9.07 3.46 -10.80
C GLU A 135 8.85 3.96 -9.36
N ALA A 136 7.60 3.92 -8.90
CA ALA A 136 7.23 4.25 -7.52
C ALA A 136 7.45 3.08 -6.53
N GLY A 137 7.84 1.90 -6.99
CA GLY A 137 7.98 0.70 -6.15
C GLY A 137 6.65 0.10 -5.70
N ILE A 138 5.59 0.24 -6.52
CA ILE A 138 4.24 -0.27 -6.24
C ILE A 138 3.93 -1.40 -7.23
N GLU A 139 3.52 -2.56 -6.72
CA GLU A 139 3.14 -3.69 -7.55
C GLU A 139 1.83 -3.40 -8.32
N TYR A 140 1.76 -3.81 -9.58
CA TYR A 140 0.54 -3.73 -10.38
C TYR A 140 0.02 -5.13 -10.73
N THR A 141 -1.23 -5.41 -10.37
CA THR A 141 -1.93 -6.63 -10.74
C THR A 141 -3.26 -6.33 -11.42
N HIS A 142 -3.57 -7.06 -12.49
CA HIS A 142 -4.82 -6.91 -13.23
C HIS A 142 -5.74 -8.09 -12.94
N LEU A 143 -6.86 -7.81 -12.27
CA LEU A 143 -7.85 -8.80 -11.85
C LEU A 143 -9.08 -8.69 -12.76
N ARG A 144 -8.95 -9.25 -13.96
CA ARG A 144 -9.94 -9.13 -15.03
C ARG A 144 -11.30 -9.71 -14.63
N GLY A 145 -11.32 -10.79 -13.85
CA GLY A 145 -12.56 -11.42 -13.36
C GLY A 145 -13.40 -10.50 -12.48
N LEU A 146 -12.80 -9.43 -11.93
CA LEU A 146 -13.48 -8.41 -11.12
C LEU A 146 -13.92 -7.19 -11.97
N GLY A 147 -13.84 -7.28 -13.29
CA GLY A 147 -14.21 -6.23 -14.22
C GLY A 147 -15.71 -6.11 -14.48
N ASN A 148 -16.26 -4.89 -14.45
CA ASN A 148 -17.66 -4.67 -14.84
C ASN A 148 -17.87 -4.94 -16.34
N PRO A 149 -18.72 -5.91 -16.73
CA PRO A 149 -19.00 -6.20 -18.13
C PRO A 149 -19.74 -5.03 -18.80
N LYS A 150 -19.57 -4.90 -20.12
CA LYS A 150 -20.07 -3.75 -20.90
C LYS A 150 -21.58 -3.56 -20.77
N ASP A 151 -22.30 -4.67 -20.78
CA ASP A 151 -23.74 -4.78 -20.66
C ASP A 151 -24.29 -4.37 -19.28
N ASN A 152 -23.43 -4.27 -18.25
CA ASN A 152 -23.78 -3.80 -16.90
C ASN A 152 -23.38 -2.35 -16.61
N ARG A 153 -22.92 -1.58 -17.60
CA ARG A 153 -22.51 -0.19 -17.37
C ARG A 153 -23.70 0.77 -17.28
N ALA A 154 -24.72 0.55 -18.12
CA ALA A 154 -25.88 1.43 -18.21
C ALA A 154 -26.63 1.66 -16.88
N PRO A 155 -26.89 0.63 -16.04
CA PRO A 155 -27.57 0.85 -14.75
C PRO A 155 -26.81 1.81 -13.82
N PHE A 156 -25.48 1.80 -13.82
CA PHE A 156 -24.69 2.72 -12.99
C PHE A 156 -24.77 4.17 -13.49
N TRP A 157 -24.77 4.37 -14.81
CA TRP A 157 -24.89 5.71 -15.42
C TRP A 157 -26.29 6.30 -15.27
N GLU A 158 -27.32 5.47 -15.35
CA GLU A 158 -28.73 5.86 -15.22
C GLU A 158 -29.18 6.01 -13.76
N GLY A 159 -28.30 5.77 -12.78
CA GLY A 159 -28.63 5.83 -11.36
C GLY A 159 -29.44 4.63 -10.84
N ARG A 160 -29.65 3.58 -11.65
CA ARG A 160 -30.25 2.30 -11.25
C ARG A 160 -29.22 1.42 -10.54
N LEU A 161 -28.62 1.96 -9.49
CA LEU A 161 -27.42 1.40 -8.85
C LEU A 161 -27.66 -0.01 -8.31
N ASP A 162 -28.82 -0.29 -7.71
CA ASP A 162 -29.10 -1.61 -7.12
C ASP A 162 -29.25 -2.70 -8.17
N VAL A 163 -29.78 -2.35 -9.35
CA VAL A 163 -29.84 -3.25 -10.51
C VAL A 163 -28.41 -3.57 -10.98
N GLY A 164 -27.57 -2.54 -11.11
CA GLY A 164 -26.16 -2.70 -11.51
C GLY A 164 -25.36 -3.55 -10.52
N ARG A 165 -25.55 -3.32 -9.21
CA ARG A 165 -24.91 -4.08 -8.13
C ARG A 165 -25.40 -5.53 -8.10
N ALA A 166 -26.70 -5.77 -8.23
CA ALA A 166 -27.27 -7.12 -8.23
C ALA A 166 -26.72 -7.96 -9.40
N ARG A 167 -26.70 -7.40 -10.61
CA ARG A 167 -26.13 -8.08 -11.78
C ARG A 167 -24.64 -8.33 -11.61
N PHE A 168 -23.88 -7.37 -11.10
CA PHE A 168 -22.45 -7.54 -10.87
C PHE A 168 -22.15 -8.61 -9.81
N ARG A 169 -22.96 -8.74 -8.74
CA ARG A 169 -22.85 -9.88 -7.81
C ARG A 169 -23.04 -11.23 -8.52
N GLY A 170 -23.86 -11.28 -9.57
CA GLY A 170 -23.97 -12.44 -10.45
C GLY A 170 -22.67 -12.74 -11.20
N VAL A 171 -22.01 -11.70 -11.75
CA VAL A 171 -20.69 -11.82 -12.41
C VAL A 171 -19.64 -12.40 -11.46
N LEU A 172 -19.64 -11.97 -10.19
CA LEU A 172 -18.70 -12.45 -9.19
C LEU A 172 -18.85 -13.95 -8.86
N ARG A 173 -19.89 -14.64 -9.35
CA ARG A 173 -20.06 -16.09 -9.15
C ARG A 173 -19.26 -16.94 -10.14
N SER A 174 -18.67 -16.35 -11.18
CA SER A 174 -17.85 -17.10 -12.13
C SER A 174 -16.55 -17.61 -11.48
N GLU A 175 -15.99 -18.69 -12.03
CA GLU A 175 -14.72 -19.25 -11.54
C GLU A 175 -13.55 -18.26 -11.66
N GLU A 176 -13.48 -17.50 -12.76
CA GLU A 176 -12.48 -16.44 -12.97
C GLU A 176 -12.60 -15.38 -11.86
N ALA A 177 -13.81 -14.91 -11.55
CA ALA A 177 -14.04 -13.91 -10.52
C ALA A 177 -13.76 -14.44 -9.11
N GLN A 178 -14.11 -15.70 -8.81
CA GLN A 178 -13.80 -16.30 -7.52
C GLN A 178 -12.30 -16.46 -7.29
N THR A 179 -11.56 -16.83 -8.33
CA THR A 179 -10.10 -16.91 -8.30
C THR A 179 -9.49 -15.54 -8.01
N ASP A 180 -9.92 -14.50 -8.74
CA ASP A 180 -9.42 -13.14 -8.54
C ASP A 180 -9.85 -12.54 -7.19
N LEU A 181 -11.03 -12.88 -6.67
CA LEU A 181 -11.46 -12.49 -5.32
C LEU A 181 -10.55 -13.07 -4.24
N GLU A 182 -10.14 -14.33 -4.36
CA GLU A 182 -9.22 -14.95 -3.41
C GLU A 182 -7.83 -14.32 -3.49
N ARG A 183 -7.33 -14.06 -4.70
CA ARG A 183 -6.07 -13.33 -4.89
C ARG A 183 -6.10 -11.95 -4.24
N LEU A 184 -7.17 -11.18 -4.46
CA LEU A 184 -7.34 -9.87 -3.86
C LEU A 184 -7.44 -9.95 -2.33
N ALA A 185 -8.15 -10.95 -1.80
CA ALA A 185 -8.27 -11.18 -0.37
C ALA A 185 -6.91 -11.50 0.27
N GLU A 186 -6.09 -12.32 -0.38
CA GLU A 186 -4.75 -12.64 0.12
C GLU A 186 -3.84 -11.41 0.15
N HIS A 187 -3.79 -10.64 -0.93
CA HIS A 187 -3.05 -9.38 -0.92
C HIS A 187 -3.54 -8.46 0.21
N ALA A 188 -4.87 -8.31 0.36
CA ALA A 188 -5.43 -7.42 1.37
C ALA A 188 -5.17 -7.86 2.82
N ARG A 189 -4.87 -9.15 3.08
CA ARG A 189 -4.45 -9.66 4.40
C ARG A 189 -2.99 -9.35 4.71
N GLN A 190 -2.16 -9.18 3.69
CA GLN A 190 -0.71 -9.08 3.82
C GLN A 190 -0.18 -7.66 3.61
N SER A 191 -0.89 -6.85 2.84
CA SER A 191 -0.42 -5.55 2.37
C SER A 191 -1.56 -4.54 2.20
N ARG A 192 -1.21 -3.31 1.84
CA ARG A 192 -2.14 -2.24 1.50
C ARG A 192 -2.43 -2.27 0.00
N VAL A 193 -3.69 -2.53 -0.34
CA VAL A 193 -4.09 -2.73 -1.74
C VAL A 193 -5.04 -1.64 -2.19
N ALA A 194 -4.65 -0.85 -3.17
CA ALA A 194 -5.54 0.07 -3.86
C ALA A 194 -6.34 -0.67 -4.94
N VAL A 195 -7.66 -0.75 -4.77
CA VAL A 195 -8.58 -1.33 -5.76
C VAL A 195 -8.95 -0.25 -6.77
N LEU A 196 -8.43 -0.38 -7.99
CA LEU A 196 -8.48 0.65 -9.00
C LEU A 196 -9.65 0.47 -9.97
N CYS A 197 -10.43 1.53 -10.19
CA CYS A 197 -11.29 1.67 -11.36
C CYS A 197 -11.33 3.13 -11.84
N PHE A 198 -12.10 3.41 -12.91
CA PHE A 198 -12.22 4.78 -13.44
C PHE A 198 -12.97 5.71 -12.47
N GLU A 199 -14.18 5.32 -12.06
CA GLU A 199 -15.12 6.14 -11.30
C GLU A 199 -14.51 6.63 -9.97
N LYS A 200 -14.66 7.92 -9.66
CA LYS A 200 -14.18 8.52 -8.42
C LYS A 200 -14.96 7.95 -7.23
N ASP A 201 -16.28 7.95 -7.32
CA ASP A 201 -17.19 7.54 -6.25
C ASP A 201 -17.49 6.03 -6.33
N GLU A 202 -16.97 5.22 -5.39
CA GLU A 202 -17.23 3.77 -5.42
C GLU A 202 -18.71 3.43 -5.33
N SER A 203 -19.54 4.26 -4.69
CA SER A 203 -20.97 4.01 -4.53
C SER A 203 -21.73 4.01 -5.87
N ARG A 204 -21.09 4.53 -6.91
CA ARG A 204 -21.62 4.66 -8.28
C ARG A 204 -21.01 3.66 -9.26
N CYS A 205 -20.21 2.70 -8.80
CA CYS A 205 -19.63 1.69 -9.69
C CYS A 205 -19.58 0.29 -9.07
N HIS A 206 -19.05 -0.67 -9.84
CA HIS A 206 -18.89 -2.06 -9.41
C HIS A 206 -17.84 -2.23 -8.31
N ARG A 207 -16.91 -1.27 -8.17
CA ARG A 207 -15.81 -1.32 -7.18
C ARG A 207 -16.35 -1.50 -5.76
N GLN A 208 -17.46 -0.85 -5.40
CA GLN A 208 -18.08 -1.04 -4.07
C GLN A 208 -18.41 -2.52 -3.80
N VAL A 209 -18.96 -3.24 -4.79
CA VAL A 209 -19.32 -4.64 -4.62
C VAL A 209 -18.07 -5.49 -4.41
N VAL A 210 -16.97 -5.21 -5.13
CA VAL A 210 -15.69 -5.88 -4.93
C VAL A 210 -15.15 -5.63 -3.53
N LEU A 211 -15.06 -4.36 -3.11
CA LEU A 211 -14.58 -3.94 -1.80
C LEU A 211 -15.39 -4.59 -0.67
N GLU A 212 -16.72 -4.56 -0.74
CA GLU A 212 -17.58 -5.16 0.27
C GLU A 212 -17.43 -6.68 0.35
N THR A 213 -17.29 -7.33 -0.80
CA THR A 213 -17.11 -8.79 -0.88
C THR A 213 -15.79 -9.19 -0.22
N VAL A 214 -14.68 -8.52 -0.58
CA VAL A 214 -13.37 -8.84 -0.02
C VAL A 214 -13.27 -8.44 1.45
N ARG A 215 -13.84 -7.30 1.86
CA ARG A 215 -13.92 -6.92 3.28
C ARG A 215 -14.53 -8.03 4.13
N LYS A 216 -15.64 -8.63 3.68
CA LYS A 216 -16.28 -9.74 4.39
C LYS A 216 -15.44 -11.01 4.39
N ARG A 217 -14.76 -11.30 3.28
CA ARG A 217 -13.95 -12.52 3.10
C ARG A 217 -12.63 -12.49 3.87
N ALA A 218 -11.99 -11.33 3.96
CA ALA A 218 -10.67 -11.16 4.56
C ALA A 218 -10.70 -10.49 5.95
N ALA A 219 -11.84 -9.92 6.37
CA ALA A 219 -11.99 -9.17 7.62
C ALA A 219 -10.99 -8.00 7.75
N VAL A 220 -10.82 -7.24 6.66
CA VAL A 220 -9.87 -6.12 6.55
C VAL A 220 -10.58 -4.78 6.42
N PRO A 221 -9.96 -3.65 6.82
CA PRO A 221 -10.55 -2.33 6.62
C PRO A 221 -10.64 -1.97 5.13
N VAL A 222 -11.62 -1.11 4.81
CA VAL A 222 -11.75 -0.43 3.51
C VAL A 222 -11.71 1.07 3.77
N ILE A 223 -10.78 1.76 3.12
CA ILE A 223 -10.50 3.18 3.33
C ILE A 223 -10.57 3.91 1.97
N PRO A 224 -11.13 5.13 1.86
CA PRO A 224 -11.03 5.90 0.62
C PRO A 224 -9.59 6.36 0.37
N LEU A 225 -9.13 6.33 -0.88
CA LEU A 225 -7.87 6.96 -1.25
C LEU A 225 -8.06 8.48 -1.33
N ALA A 226 -7.25 9.22 -0.57
CA ALA A 226 -7.25 10.69 -0.52
C ALA A 226 -7.03 11.31 -1.90
#